data_AF-A0A1F5VLU8-F1
#
_entry.id   AF-A0A1F5VLU8-F1
#
_cell.length_a   1.000
_cell.length_b   1.000
_cell.length_c   1.000
_cell.angle_alpha   90.00
_cell.angle_beta   90.00
_cell.angle_gamma   90.00
#
_symmetry.space_group_name_H-M   'P 1'
#
loop_
_entity.id
_entity.type
_entity.pdbx_description
1 polymer ?
#
loop_
_entity_poly.entity_id
_entity_poly.type
_entity_poly.pdbx_seq_one_letter_code
_entity_poly.pdbx_strand_id
1 'polypeptide(L)'
;MPKLTLTQINAITNLANFLYSFLPGSGHEKWKGHITFKTIAIKLGLGNFLLQGNKLTMIKELLINTLEQKPNLFEKLMLEIVKEAIIYRNKQGKSLKPEDIDALNGYILALGFKFPDLWEPELRNSLELKNAQRAKEIFDQAKKEQELKNYRQMDRLKIIYELREAYINLAREVDRQKAGRDLEKLLNRLFEINDLKPREPFRVIGEEIDGSIELDHEIYLVEAKWEKDPISESSLLIFRGKIEGKSAFTRGIFISTSGISSQAKEAITTGKQPTFFVIDGYDLMMVLSDQIILIDLLRKKRRLLGDKGLVYVPYSEI
;
A
#
# COMPACT_ATOMS: atom_id res chain seq x y z
N MET A 1 -5.69 16.22 44.03
CA MET A 1 -5.66 16.72 42.63
C MET A 1 -6.03 18.20 42.65
N PRO A 2 -5.47 19.05 41.78
CA PRO A 2 -5.77 20.48 41.82
C PRO A 2 -7.25 20.71 41.49
N LYS A 3 -7.93 21.54 42.29
CA LYS A 3 -9.29 21.99 42.00
C LYS A 3 -9.29 22.81 40.72
N LEU A 4 -10.38 22.72 39.95
CA LEU A 4 -10.53 23.52 38.73
C LEU A 4 -10.46 25.02 39.05
N THR A 5 -9.81 25.79 38.18
CA THR A 5 -9.75 27.25 38.29
C THR A 5 -11.11 27.88 37.96
N LEU A 6 -11.36 29.12 38.41
CA LEU A 6 -12.58 29.86 38.07
C LEU A 6 -12.78 29.99 36.55
N THR A 7 -11.68 30.18 35.80
CA THR A 7 -11.69 30.22 34.33
C THR A 7 -12.14 28.90 33.73
N GLN A 8 -11.64 27.76 34.24
CA GLN A 8 -12.05 26.43 33.78
C GLN A 8 -13.52 26.14 34.12
N ILE A 9 -14.00 26.54 35.31
CA ILE A 9 -15.41 26.39 35.69
C ILE A 9 -16.34 27.17 34.75
N ASN A 10 -15.96 28.39 34.36
CA ASN A 10 -16.71 29.19 33.39
C ASN A 10 -16.68 28.54 31.99
N ALA A 11 -15.52 28.06 31.53
CA ALA A 11 -15.39 27.36 30.27
C ALA A 11 -16.24 26.06 30.22
N ILE A 12 -16.27 25.28 31.32
CA ILE A 12 -17.14 24.10 31.44
C ILE A 12 -18.62 24.50 31.40
N THR A 13 -19.00 25.62 32.01
CA THR A 13 -20.39 26.11 31.98
C THR A 13 -20.81 26.44 30.53
N ASN A 14 -19.95 27.10 29.76
CA ASN A 14 -20.22 27.40 28.35
C ASN A 14 -20.28 26.12 27.50
N LEU A 15 -19.37 25.17 27.73
CA LEU A 15 -19.40 23.86 27.08
C LEU A 15 -20.70 23.09 27.39
N ALA A 16 -21.13 23.08 28.66
CA ALA A 16 -22.37 22.41 29.07
C ALA A 16 -23.61 23.03 28.40
N ASN A 17 -23.65 24.36 28.27
CA ASN A 17 -24.69 25.07 27.53
C ASN A 17 -24.69 24.69 26.05
N PHE A 18 -23.52 24.63 25.42
CA PHE A 18 -23.38 24.25 24.02
C PHE A 18 -23.86 22.81 23.77
N LEU A 19 -23.40 21.87 24.60
CA LEU A 19 -23.81 20.46 24.56
C LEU A 19 -25.28 20.24 24.92
N TYR A 20 -25.96 21.20 25.54
CA TYR A 20 -27.35 21.04 25.99
C TYR A 20 -28.27 20.55 24.87
N SER A 21 -28.05 20.97 23.62
CA SER A 21 -28.87 20.54 22.48
C SER A 21 -28.42 19.24 21.82
N PHE A 22 -27.29 18.66 22.23
CA PHE A 22 -26.68 17.50 21.56
C PHE A 22 -27.45 16.21 21.84
N LEU A 23 -27.87 16.00 23.08
CA LEU A 23 -28.56 14.79 23.53
C LEU A 23 -29.63 15.13 24.58
N PRO A 24 -30.66 14.30 24.78
CA PRO A 24 -31.60 14.45 25.89
C PRO A 24 -30.93 14.18 27.25
N GLY A 25 -31.47 14.79 28.32
CA GLY A 25 -30.96 14.60 29.68
C GLY A 25 -31.34 13.25 30.28
N SER A 26 -32.56 12.80 30.01
CA SER A 26 -33.12 11.51 30.40
C SER A 26 -34.08 11.00 29.32
N GLY A 27 -34.31 9.68 29.29
CA GLY A 27 -35.25 9.04 28.38
C GLY A 27 -36.71 9.16 28.82
N HIS A 28 -37.64 8.87 27.93
CA HIS A 28 -39.07 8.79 28.23
C HIS A 28 -39.36 7.41 28.86
N GLU A 29 -40.18 7.35 29.91
CA GLU A 29 -40.41 6.11 30.69
C GLU A 29 -40.94 4.91 29.88
N LYS A 30 -41.54 5.16 28.71
CA LYS A 30 -42.22 4.15 27.87
C LYS A 30 -41.37 3.59 26.72
N TRP A 31 -40.15 4.08 26.49
CA TRP A 31 -39.29 3.62 25.40
C TRP A 31 -37.95 3.09 25.95
N LYS A 32 -37.60 1.84 25.60
CA LYS A 32 -36.31 1.26 25.96
C LYS A 32 -35.27 1.55 24.87
N GLY A 33 -34.05 1.93 25.25
CA GLY A 33 -32.93 2.20 24.32
C GLY A 33 -32.64 3.68 24.04
N HIS A 34 -33.09 4.61 24.88
CA HIS A 34 -32.76 6.04 24.73
C HIS A 34 -31.26 6.29 24.85
N ILE A 35 -30.70 7.04 23.90
CA ILE A 35 -29.36 7.59 24.01
C ILE A 35 -29.46 8.98 24.63
N THR A 36 -28.87 9.14 25.82
CA THR A 36 -28.91 10.34 26.67
C THR A 36 -27.54 10.60 27.28
N PHE A 37 -27.33 11.77 27.87
CA PHE A 37 -26.15 12.02 28.70
C PHE A 37 -26.01 10.99 29.84
N LYS A 38 -27.13 10.59 30.45
CA LYS A 38 -27.16 9.58 31.52
C LYS A 38 -26.65 8.20 31.05
N THR A 39 -27.10 7.73 29.89
CA THR A 39 -26.69 6.42 29.38
C THR A 39 -25.23 6.39 28.94
N ILE A 40 -24.72 7.49 28.38
CA ILE A 40 -23.28 7.63 28.04
C ILE A 40 -22.43 7.61 29.31
N ALA A 41 -22.80 8.39 30.33
CA ALA A 41 -22.08 8.41 31.59
C ALA A 41 -22.07 7.03 32.27
N ILE A 42 -23.18 6.30 32.28
CA ILE A 42 -23.23 4.93 32.81
C ILE A 42 -22.32 3.99 32.01
N LYS A 43 -22.36 4.04 30.67
CA LYS A 43 -21.52 3.23 29.78
C LYS A 43 -20.02 3.42 30.05
N LEU A 44 -19.61 4.65 30.38
CA LEU A 44 -18.21 5.00 30.63
C LEU A 44 -17.80 4.85 32.11
N GLY A 45 -18.67 4.33 32.98
CA GLY A 45 -18.37 4.21 34.42
C GLY A 45 -18.28 5.56 35.16
N LEU A 46 -19.03 6.55 34.67
CA LEU A 46 -19.18 7.91 35.19
C LEU A 46 -20.59 8.15 35.76
N GLY A 47 -21.43 7.11 35.87
CA GLY A 47 -22.82 7.24 36.30
C GLY A 47 -23.00 7.85 37.71
N ASN A 48 -22.00 7.67 38.58
CA ASN A 48 -21.93 8.26 39.91
C ASN A 48 -21.65 9.78 39.92
N PHE A 49 -21.26 10.36 38.77
CA PHE A 49 -21.05 11.81 38.61
C PHE A 49 -22.31 12.54 38.14
N LEU A 50 -23.39 11.80 37.88
CA LEU A 50 -24.68 12.38 37.53
C LEU A 50 -25.41 12.81 38.81
N LEU A 51 -25.70 14.11 38.92
CA LEU A 51 -26.58 14.64 39.97
C LEU A 51 -28.03 14.71 39.49
N GLN A 52 -28.97 14.51 40.42
CA GLN A 52 -30.38 14.75 40.15
C GLN A 52 -30.65 16.26 40.09
N GLY A 53 -31.41 16.69 39.09
CA GLY A 53 -31.72 18.11 38.89
C GLY A 53 -32.02 18.44 37.43
N ASN A 54 -31.96 19.73 37.10
CA ASN A 54 -32.15 20.16 35.72
C ASN A 54 -31.01 19.64 34.81
N LYS A 55 -31.32 19.44 33.53
CA LYS A 55 -30.40 18.84 32.55
C LYS A 55 -29.08 19.58 32.43
N LEU A 56 -29.09 20.91 32.46
CA LEU A 56 -27.87 21.71 32.35
C LEU A 56 -26.93 21.47 33.54
N THR A 57 -27.48 21.44 34.75
CA THR A 57 -26.74 21.12 35.97
C THR A 57 -26.15 19.73 35.90
N MET A 58 -26.93 18.74 35.46
CA MET A 58 -26.45 17.37 35.28
C MET A 58 -25.28 17.29 34.29
N ILE A 59 -25.34 17.98 33.14
CA ILE A 59 -24.24 18.01 32.16
C ILE A 59 -23.02 18.69 32.77
N LYS A 60 -23.19 19.86 33.40
CA LYS A 60 -22.11 20.62 34.02
C LYS A 60 -21.37 19.79 35.07
N GLU A 61 -22.10 19.16 35.97
CA GLU A 61 -21.56 18.34 37.05
C GLU A 61 -20.88 17.07 36.53
N LEU A 62 -21.42 16.45 35.48
CA LEU A 62 -20.76 15.33 34.80
C LEU A 62 -19.39 15.76 34.25
N LEU A 63 -19.30 16.93 33.60
CA LEU A 63 -18.05 17.44 33.04
C LEU A 63 -17.04 17.82 34.14
N ILE A 64 -17.49 18.55 35.18
CA ILE A 64 -16.65 18.94 36.33
C ILE A 64 -16.07 17.71 37.01
N ASN A 65 -16.93 16.77 37.43
CA ASN A 65 -16.48 15.59 38.16
C ASN A 65 -15.62 14.67 37.29
N THR A 66 -15.88 14.60 35.97
CA THR A 66 -15.00 13.86 35.06
C THR A 66 -13.62 14.49 35.02
N LEU A 67 -13.51 15.82 34.88
CA LEU A 67 -12.21 16.50 34.85
C LEU A 67 -11.45 16.44 36.18
N GLU A 68 -12.15 16.56 37.31
CA GLU A 68 -11.53 16.56 38.64
C GLU A 68 -11.11 15.16 39.11
N GLN A 69 -11.88 14.13 38.74
CA GLN A 69 -11.70 12.79 39.31
C GLN A 69 -11.22 11.74 38.29
N LYS A 70 -11.57 11.89 37.00
CA LYS A 70 -11.22 10.94 35.92
C LYS A 70 -10.86 11.66 34.60
N PRO A 71 -9.86 12.55 34.58
CA PRO A 71 -9.54 13.38 33.41
C PRO A 71 -9.19 12.55 32.16
N ASN A 72 -8.63 11.35 32.34
CA ASN A 72 -8.34 10.40 31.27
C ASN A 72 -9.57 9.87 30.53
N LEU A 73 -10.77 10.03 31.10
CA LEU A 73 -12.04 9.66 30.44
C LEU A 73 -12.73 10.86 29.80
N PHE A 74 -12.21 12.07 29.95
CA PHE A 74 -12.85 13.27 29.43
C PHE A 74 -12.93 13.28 27.90
N GLU A 75 -11.84 12.94 27.21
CA GLU A 75 -11.84 12.78 25.75
C GLU A 75 -12.86 11.74 25.30
N LYS A 76 -12.86 10.55 25.92
CA LYS A 76 -13.81 9.48 25.59
C LYS A 76 -15.27 9.91 25.81
N LEU A 77 -15.54 10.65 26.88
CA LEU A 77 -16.87 11.20 27.14
C LEU A 77 -17.30 12.16 26.04
N MET A 78 -16.42 13.06 25.62
CA MET A 78 -16.69 14.05 24.57
C MET A 78 -16.92 13.40 23.21
N LEU A 79 -16.06 12.45 22.82
CA LEU A 79 -16.20 11.71 21.56
C LEU A 79 -17.49 10.89 21.52
N GLU A 80 -17.86 10.23 22.62
CA GLU A 80 -19.10 9.45 22.69
C GLU A 80 -20.34 10.37 22.63
N ILE A 81 -20.31 11.54 23.29
CA ILE A 81 -21.38 12.55 23.17
C ILE A 81 -21.55 12.99 21.72
N VAL A 82 -20.46 13.31 21.01
CA VAL A 82 -20.50 13.73 19.60
C VAL A 82 -21.05 12.61 18.71
N LYS A 83 -20.51 11.40 18.83
CA LYS A 83 -20.93 10.22 18.06
C LYS A 83 -22.44 9.98 18.18
N GLU A 84 -22.93 10.00 19.41
CA GLU A 84 -24.36 9.77 19.67
C GLU A 84 -25.22 10.97 19.25
N ALA A 85 -24.71 12.19 19.37
CA ALA A 85 -25.40 13.40 18.91
C ALA A 85 -25.58 13.42 17.39
N ILE A 86 -24.61 12.95 16.61
CA ILE A 86 -24.74 12.80 15.14
C ILE A 86 -25.98 11.97 14.81
N ILE A 87 -26.12 10.79 15.44
CA ILE A 87 -27.24 9.88 15.21
C ILE A 87 -28.56 10.50 15.69
N TYR A 88 -28.58 11.00 16.93
CA TYR A 88 -29.79 11.55 17.55
C TYR A 88 -30.32 12.75 16.78
N ARG A 89 -29.46 13.71 16.45
CA ARG A 89 -29.87 14.96 15.80
C ARG A 89 -30.25 14.78 14.34
N ASN A 90 -29.62 13.84 13.64
CA ASN A 90 -30.05 13.43 12.30
C ASN A 90 -31.51 12.92 12.31
N LYS A 91 -31.87 12.08 13.29
CA LYS A 91 -33.27 11.60 13.45
C LYS A 91 -34.26 12.74 13.74
N GLN A 92 -33.80 13.84 14.34
CA GLN A 92 -34.62 15.01 14.65
C GLN A 92 -34.62 16.07 13.52
N GLY A 93 -33.95 15.82 12.39
CA GLY A 93 -33.81 16.79 11.30
C GLY A 93 -32.95 18.01 11.64
N LYS A 94 -32.12 17.92 12.69
CA LYS A 94 -31.24 18.99 13.18
C LYS A 94 -29.76 18.57 13.16
N SER A 95 -29.34 17.92 12.08
CA SER A 95 -27.99 17.40 11.86
C SER A 95 -26.90 18.35 12.35
N LEU A 96 -25.86 17.80 12.98
CA LEU A 96 -24.66 18.57 13.30
C LEU A 96 -24.02 19.04 12.00
N LYS A 97 -23.51 20.27 12.02
CA LYS A 97 -22.76 20.87 10.92
C LYS A 97 -21.28 20.98 11.29
N PRO A 98 -20.37 21.22 10.33
CA PRO A 98 -18.97 21.47 10.63
C PRO A 98 -18.76 22.60 11.65
N GLU A 99 -19.59 23.65 11.59
CA GLU A 99 -19.49 24.79 12.52
C GLU A 99 -19.80 24.38 13.97
N ASP A 100 -20.64 23.35 14.18
CA ASP A 100 -20.91 22.81 15.52
C ASP A 100 -19.67 22.10 16.09
N ILE A 101 -18.89 21.41 15.24
CA ILE A 101 -17.64 20.77 15.64
C ILE A 101 -16.53 21.80 15.89
N ASP A 102 -16.48 22.88 15.10
CA ASP A 102 -15.56 24.00 15.32
C ASP A 102 -15.80 24.70 16.66
N ALA A 103 -17.07 25.01 16.95
CA ALA A 103 -17.46 25.60 18.23
C ALA A 103 -17.08 24.65 19.38
N LEU A 104 -17.34 23.35 19.24
CA LEU A 104 -16.95 22.35 20.23
C LEU A 104 -15.44 22.33 20.49
N ASN A 105 -14.64 22.30 19.42
CA ASN A 105 -13.19 22.33 19.50
C ASN A 105 -12.69 23.60 20.20
N GLY A 106 -13.32 24.76 19.96
CA GLY A 106 -13.02 26.01 20.67
C GLY A 106 -13.22 25.90 22.18
N TYR A 107 -14.34 25.31 22.63
CA TYR A 107 -14.58 25.08 24.06
C TYR A 107 -13.61 24.10 24.69
N ILE A 108 -13.23 23.04 23.97
CA ILE A 108 -12.27 22.03 24.42
C ILE A 108 -10.85 22.64 24.56
N LEU A 109 -10.45 23.48 23.60
CA LEU A 109 -9.18 24.21 23.65
C LEU A 109 -9.10 25.19 24.83
N ALA A 110 -10.21 25.87 25.16
CA ALA A 110 -10.27 26.75 26.33
C ALA A 110 -10.06 26.00 27.66
N LEU A 111 -10.26 24.68 27.68
CA LEU A 111 -9.97 23.79 28.81
C LEU A 111 -8.55 23.22 28.78
N GLY A 112 -7.76 23.53 27.74
CA GLY A 112 -6.39 23.05 27.56
C GLY A 112 -6.29 21.69 26.86
N PHE A 113 -7.35 21.22 26.19
CA PHE A 113 -7.39 19.94 25.50
C PHE A 113 -7.45 20.11 23.98
N LYS A 114 -6.99 19.09 23.25
CA LYS A 114 -7.18 18.94 21.81
C LYS A 114 -7.36 17.46 21.50
N PHE A 115 -8.52 17.08 20.95
CA PHE A 115 -8.86 15.68 20.65
C PHE A 115 -8.74 15.43 19.15
N PRO A 116 -7.72 14.70 18.66
CA PRO A 116 -7.43 14.55 17.23
C PRO A 116 -8.64 14.16 16.38
N ASP A 117 -9.46 13.22 16.86
CA ASP A 117 -10.65 12.73 16.14
C ASP A 117 -11.65 13.85 15.75
N LEU A 118 -11.72 14.94 16.52
CA LEU A 118 -12.60 16.08 16.23
C LEU A 118 -11.99 17.07 15.23
N TRP A 119 -10.73 16.89 14.84
CA TRP A 119 -10.00 17.72 13.89
C TRP A 119 -9.81 17.06 12.52
N GLU A 120 -10.18 15.79 12.39
CA GLU A 120 -10.04 15.03 11.15
C GLU A 120 -10.88 15.65 10.02
N PRO A 121 -10.29 15.94 8.84
CA PRO A 121 -11.02 16.47 7.68
C PRO A 121 -12.20 15.58 7.26
N GLU A 122 -12.07 14.26 7.42
CA GLU A 122 -13.10 13.27 7.08
C GLU A 122 -14.38 13.48 7.88
N LEU A 123 -14.27 13.84 9.17
CA LEU A 123 -15.42 14.14 10.02
C LEU A 123 -16.16 15.37 9.51
N ARG A 124 -15.44 16.47 9.22
CA ARG A 124 -16.05 17.71 8.69
C ARG A 124 -16.80 17.43 7.39
N ASN A 125 -16.14 16.75 6.45
CA ASN A 125 -16.71 16.39 5.15
C ASN A 125 -17.93 15.47 5.27
N SER A 126 -18.01 14.65 6.33
CA SER A 126 -19.17 13.80 6.60
C SER A 126 -20.42 14.58 7.06
N LEU A 127 -20.24 15.77 7.63
CA LEU A 127 -21.33 16.61 8.14
C LEU A 127 -21.88 17.59 7.09
N GLU A 128 -21.11 17.89 6.03
CA GLU A 128 -21.52 18.80 4.94
C GLU A 128 -22.45 18.15 3.90
N LEU A 129 -22.32 16.84 3.68
CA LEU A 129 -22.90 16.17 2.51
C LEU A 129 -24.21 15.45 2.85
N LYS A 130 -25.22 15.58 1.97
CA LYS A 130 -26.37 14.68 1.96
C LYS A 130 -25.87 13.26 1.64
N ASN A 131 -26.00 12.33 2.58
CA ASN A 131 -25.46 10.95 2.52
C ASN A 131 -25.57 10.23 1.15
N ALA A 132 -26.62 10.49 0.37
CA ALA A 132 -26.82 9.90 -0.95
C ALA A 132 -25.82 10.39 -2.03
N GLN A 133 -25.38 11.65 -1.95
CA GLN A 133 -24.45 12.23 -2.93
C GLN A 133 -23.03 11.68 -2.75
N ARG A 134 -22.56 11.59 -1.50
CA ARG A 134 -21.26 10.96 -1.18
C ARG A 134 -21.22 9.49 -1.56
N ALA A 135 -22.31 8.75 -1.30
CA ALA A 135 -22.39 7.34 -1.69
C ALA A 135 -22.25 7.16 -3.21
N LYS A 136 -22.84 8.06 -3.99
CA LYS A 136 -22.72 8.07 -5.45
C LYS A 136 -21.30 8.41 -5.92
N GLU A 137 -20.68 9.44 -5.34
CA GLU A 137 -19.31 9.86 -5.68
C GLU A 137 -18.27 8.76 -5.40
N ILE A 138 -18.36 8.11 -4.24
CA ILE A 138 -17.49 6.98 -3.88
C ILE A 138 -17.68 5.83 -4.87
N PHE A 139 -18.92 5.51 -5.21
CA PHE A 139 -19.22 4.45 -6.18
C PHE A 139 -18.68 4.78 -7.58
N ASP A 140 -18.91 6.00 -8.07
CA ASP A 140 -18.45 6.44 -9.39
C ASP A 140 -16.91 6.47 -9.46
N GLN A 141 -16.23 6.86 -8.38
CA GLN A 141 -14.77 6.82 -8.29
C GLN A 141 -14.23 5.39 -8.30
N ALA A 142 -14.80 4.49 -7.48
CA ALA A 142 -14.41 3.09 -7.45
C ALA A 142 -14.66 2.40 -8.81
N LYS A 143 -15.78 2.72 -9.47
CA LYS A 143 -16.10 2.22 -10.81
C LYS A 143 -15.07 2.67 -11.85
N LYS A 144 -14.72 3.97 -11.88
CA LYS A 144 -13.69 4.50 -12.79
C LYS A 144 -12.32 3.87 -12.55
N GLU A 145 -11.93 3.67 -11.29
CA GLU A 145 -10.66 3.02 -10.96
C GLU A 145 -10.64 1.56 -11.43
N GLN A 146 -11.75 0.84 -11.26
CA GLN A 146 -11.89 -0.54 -11.74
C GLN A 146 -11.84 -0.60 -13.28
N GLU A 147 -12.54 0.28 -13.98
CA GLU A 147 -12.49 0.38 -15.44
C GLU A 147 -11.08 0.65 -15.96
N LEU A 148 -10.35 1.56 -15.31
CA LEU A 148 -8.96 1.87 -15.66
C LEU A 148 -8.02 0.68 -15.41
N LYS A 149 -8.19 -0.04 -14.29
CA LYS A 149 -7.44 -1.27 -14.00
C LYS A 149 -7.70 -2.34 -15.05
N ASN A 150 -8.96 -2.55 -15.42
CA ASN A 150 -9.34 -3.52 -16.45
C ASN A 150 -8.71 -3.15 -17.80
N TYR A 151 -8.76 -1.88 -18.21
CA TYR A 151 -8.15 -1.41 -19.46
C TYR A 151 -6.62 -1.66 -19.48
N ARG A 152 -5.92 -1.28 -18.39
CA ARG A 152 -4.47 -1.53 -18.26
C ARG A 152 -4.13 -3.02 -18.29
N GLN A 153 -4.95 -3.87 -17.66
CA GLN A 153 -4.75 -5.30 -17.68
C GLN A 153 -4.95 -5.88 -19.09
N MET A 154 -5.98 -5.43 -19.82
CA MET A 154 -6.21 -5.85 -21.21
C MET A 154 -5.05 -5.43 -22.13
N ASP A 155 -4.55 -4.20 -21.99
CA ASP A 155 -3.39 -3.73 -22.76
C ASP A 155 -2.13 -4.54 -22.46
N ARG A 156 -1.86 -4.84 -21.18
CA ARG A 156 -0.74 -5.71 -20.79
C ARG A 156 -0.85 -7.09 -21.44
N LEU A 157 -2.02 -7.73 -21.37
CA LEU A 157 -2.24 -9.06 -21.96
C LEU A 157 -2.03 -9.05 -23.47
N LYS A 158 -2.48 -7.99 -24.15
CA LYS A 158 -2.25 -7.80 -25.58
C LYS A 158 -0.75 -7.71 -25.91
N ILE A 159 0.00 -6.91 -25.15
CA ILE A 159 1.45 -6.78 -25.37
C ILE A 159 2.16 -8.10 -25.09
N ILE A 160 1.83 -8.81 -24.01
CA ILE A 160 2.41 -10.13 -23.71
C ILE A 160 2.15 -11.12 -24.85
N TYR A 161 0.94 -11.14 -25.40
CA TYR A 161 0.61 -11.95 -26.57
C TYR A 161 1.47 -11.59 -27.79
N GLU A 162 1.59 -10.30 -28.11
CA GLU A 162 2.44 -9.82 -29.22
C GLU A 162 3.92 -10.21 -29.02
N LEU A 163 4.45 -10.08 -27.81
CA LEU A 163 5.81 -10.50 -27.48
C LEU A 163 5.97 -12.02 -27.58
N ARG A 164 4.98 -12.82 -27.19
CA ARG A 164 5.01 -14.28 -27.33
C ARG A 164 5.11 -14.68 -28.80
N GLU A 165 4.28 -14.10 -29.66
CA GLU A 165 4.30 -14.39 -31.09
C GLU A 165 5.62 -13.94 -31.74
N ALA A 166 6.17 -12.79 -31.32
CA ALA A 166 7.50 -12.35 -31.74
C ALA A 166 8.59 -13.36 -31.34
N TYR A 167 8.57 -13.85 -30.08
CA TYR A 167 9.53 -14.84 -29.59
C TYR A 167 9.46 -16.17 -30.37
N ILE A 168 8.25 -16.65 -30.67
CA ILE A 168 8.06 -17.86 -31.50
C ILE A 168 8.63 -17.66 -32.91
N ASN A 169 8.46 -16.46 -33.49
CA ASN A 169 8.99 -16.16 -34.82
C ASN A 169 10.51 -16.10 -34.87
N LEU A 170 11.19 -15.73 -33.76
CA LEU A 170 12.66 -15.79 -33.68
C LEU A 170 13.20 -17.20 -33.89
N ALA A 171 12.46 -18.25 -33.50
CA ALA A 171 12.84 -19.64 -33.74
C ALA A 171 12.86 -20.01 -35.23
N ARG A 172 12.13 -19.26 -36.06
CA ARG A 172 12.06 -19.45 -37.52
C ARG A 172 13.10 -18.61 -38.26
N GLU A 173 13.77 -17.68 -37.58
CA GLU A 173 14.80 -16.84 -38.19
C GLU A 173 16.07 -17.65 -38.46
N VAL A 174 16.55 -17.54 -39.71
CA VAL A 174 17.74 -18.26 -40.18
C VAL A 174 19.01 -17.48 -39.81
N ASP A 175 18.94 -16.15 -39.84
CA ASP A 175 20.03 -15.28 -39.41
C ASP A 175 20.08 -15.18 -37.88
N ARG A 176 21.05 -15.87 -37.27
CA ARG A 176 21.23 -15.89 -35.81
C ARG A 176 21.62 -14.54 -35.22
N GLN A 177 22.35 -13.70 -35.96
CA GLN A 177 22.70 -12.37 -35.48
C GLN A 177 21.48 -11.46 -35.48
N LYS A 178 20.62 -11.58 -36.50
CA LYS A 178 19.33 -10.90 -36.51
C LYS A 178 18.42 -11.39 -35.38
N ALA A 179 18.33 -12.70 -35.16
CA ALA A 179 17.55 -13.27 -34.07
C ALA A 179 18.01 -12.76 -32.68
N GLY A 180 19.33 -12.64 -32.46
CA GLY A 180 19.88 -12.05 -31.23
C GLY A 180 19.47 -10.58 -31.03
N ARG A 181 19.65 -9.73 -32.05
CA ARG A 181 19.24 -8.32 -31.98
C ARG A 181 17.73 -8.14 -31.79
N ASP A 182 16.92 -9.01 -32.39
CA ASP A 182 15.48 -8.95 -32.22
C ASP A 182 15.03 -9.52 -30.86
N LEU A 183 15.78 -10.47 -30.28
CA LEU A 183 15.61 -10.89 -28.88
C LEU A 183 15.88 -9.72 -27.92
N GLU A 184 16.97 -8.97 -28.10
CA GLU A 184 17.29 -7.81 -27.26
C GLU A 184 16.15 -6.79 -27.22
N LYS A 185 15.59 -6.45 -28.40
CA LYS A 185 14.41 -5.55 -28.49
C LYS A 185 13.19 -6.12 -27.76
N LEU A 186 12.94 -7.42 -27.92
CA LEU A 186 11.84 -8.10 -27.25
C LEU A 186 12.00 -8.04 -25.73
N LEU A 187 13.21 -8.30 -25.23
CA LEU A 187 13.53 -8.25 -23.80
C LEU A 187 13.41 -6.83 -23.24
N ASN A 188 13.93 -5.82 -23.93
CA ASN A 188 13.75 -4.42 -23.53
C ASN A 188 12.27 -4.08 -23.39
N ARG A 189 11.45 -4.44 -24.38
CA ARG A 189 10.00 -4.21 -24.29
C ARG A 189 9.35 -4.99 -23.15
N LEU A 190 9.76 -6.23 -22.91
CA LEU A 190 9.28 -7.04 -21.79
C LEU A 190 9.66 -6.42 -20.44
N PHE A 191 10.88 -5.87 -20.32
CA PHE A 191 11.34 -5.18 -19.11
C PHE A 191 10.57 -3.87 -18.87
N GLU A 192 10.31 -3.08 -19.93
CA GLU A 192 9.51 -1.84 -19.84
C GLU A 192 8.11 -2.09 -19.28
N ILE A 193 7.38 -3.08 -19.82
CA ILE A 193 6.01 -3.34 -19.36
C ILE A 193 5.93 -3.93 -17.94
N ASN A 194 7.07 -4.38 -17.41
CA ASN A 194 7.22 -4.84 -16.04
C ASN A 194 7.88 -3.77 -15.14
N ASP A 195 8.03 -2.52 -15.59
CA ASP A 195 8.61 -1.41 -14.82
C ASP A 195 10.04 -1.69 -14.29
N LEU A 196 10.82 -2.47 -15.04
CA LEU A 196 12.20 -2.85 -14.69
C LEU A 196 13.25 -1.82 -15.16
N LYS A 197 12.81 -0.65 -15.64
CA LYS A 197 13.65 0.48 -16.07
C LYS A 197 14.88 0.04 -16.92
N PRO A 198 14.67 -0.66 -18.05
CA PRO A 198 15.78 -1.15 -18.85
C PRO A 198 16.64 0.00 -19.38
N ARG A 199 17.94 -0.25 -19.47
CA ARG A 199 18.89 0.60 -20.19
C ARG A 199 19.46 -0.19 -21.36
N GLU A 200 19.52 0.49 -22.51
CA GLU A 200 20.11 0.02 -23.76
C GLU A 200 21.57 -0.44 -23.60
N PRO A 201 22.09 -1.25 -24.54
CA PRO A 201 23.47 -1.71 -24.53
C PRO A 201 24.46 -0.58 -24.32
N PHE A 202 25.49 -0.82 -23.51
CA PHE A 202 26.54 0.15 -23.26
C PHE A 202 27.91 -0.50 -23.32
N ARG A 203 28.88 0.28 -23.78
CA ARG A 203 30.29 -0.12 -23.83
C ARG A 203 31.06 0.56 -22.71
N VAL A 204 31.66 -0.25 -21.86
CA VAL A 204 32.78 0.18 -21.00
C VAL A 204 34.06 -0.19 -21.77
N ILE A 205 35.16 0.55 -21.60
CA ILE A 205 36.38 0.37 -22.39
C ILE A 205 36.79 -1.13 -22.42
N GLY A 206 36.61 -1.77 -23.59
CA GLY A 206 36.93 -3.20 -23.80
C GLY A 206 35.82 -4.22 -23.46
N GLU A 207 34.67 -3.80 -22.91
CA GLU A 207 33.56 -4.67 -22.51
C GLU A 207 32.23 -4.21 -23.12
N GLU A 208 31.50 -5.11 -23.79
CA GLU A 208 30.13 -4.90 -24.27
C GLU A 208 29.13 -5.63 -23.36
N ILE A 209 28.12 -4.90 -22.87
CA ILE A 209 27.03 -5.41 -22.05
C ILE A 209 25.72 -5.06 -22.78
N ASP A 210 24.85 -6.06 -22.97
CA ASP A 210 23.61 -5.92 -23.74
C ASP A 210 22.59 -5.01 -23.05
N GLY A 211 22.67 -4.86 -21.71
CA GLY A 211 21.92 -3.83 -21.00
C GLY A 211 21.94 -4.00 -19.49
N SER A 212 21.05 -3.26 -18.83
CA SER A 212 20.81 -3.40 -17.39
C SER A 212 19.37 -3.10 -17.02
N ILE A 213 18.90 -3.67 -15.92
CA ILE A 213 17.57 -3.40 -15.35
C ILE A 213 17.68 -3.05 -13.86
N GLU A 214 16.64 -2.41 -13.32
CA GLU A 214 16.45 -2.19 -11.89
C GLU A 214 15.37 -3.15 -11.37
N LEU A 215 15.73 -4.02 -10.42
CA LEU A 215 14.80 -4.92 -9.73
C LEU A 215 14.91 -4.66 -8.23
N ASP A 216 13.80 -4.24 -7.60
CA ASP A 216 13.73 -3.92 -6.17
C ASP A 216 14.87 -2.97 -5.72
N HIS A 217 15.14 -1.95 -6.52
CA HIS A 217 16.22 -0.96 -6.32
C HIS A 217 17.66 -1.48 -6.43
N GLU A 218 17.84 -2.72 -6.88
CA GLU A 218 19.15 -3.30 -7.20
C GLU A 218 19.39 -3.30 -8.72
N ILE A 219 20.64 -3.05 -9.14
CA ILE A 219 21.03 -3.06 -10.55
C ILE A 219 21.47 -4.46 -10.98
N TYR A 220 20.85 -4.93 -12.05
CA TYR A 220 21.21 -6.19 -12.71
C TYR A 220 21.76 -5.90 -14.10
N LEU A 221 22.97 -6.37 -14.38
CA LEU A 221 23.47 -6.45 -15.75
C LEU A 221 22.76 -7.58 -16.48
N VAL A 222 22.45 -7.38 -17.75
CA VAL A 222 21.76 -8.36 -18.58
C VAL A 222 22.64 -8.70 -19.77
N GLU A 223 22.79 -10.00 -20.04
CA GLU A 223 23.37 -10.52 -21.27
C GLU A 223 22.43 -11.59 -21.84
N ALA A 224 22.16 -11.53 -23.13
CA ALA A 224 21.17 -12.36 -23.81
C ALA A 224 21.78 -13.06 -25.02
N LYS A 225 21.59 -14.39 -25.09
CA LYS A 225 22.11 -15.21 -26.17
C LYS A 225 21.03 -16.05 -26.85
N TRP A 226 20.94 -15.88 -28.18
CA TRP A 226 20.15 -16.70 -29.09
C TRP A 226 21.05 -17.69 -29.86
N GLU A 227 21.53 -18.72 -29.16
CA GLU A 227 22.38 -19.76 -29.76
C GLU A 227 21.61 -21.08 -29.94
N LYS A 228 21.99 -21.90 -30.93
CA LYS A 228 21.33 -23.20 -31.18
C LYS A 228 21.65 -24.21 -30.09
N ASP A 229 22.89 -24.22 -29.63
CA ASP A 229 23.39 -25.19 -28.66
C ASP A 229 23.37 -24.57 -27.25
N PRO A 230 23.31 -25.39 -26.19
CA PRO A 230 23.41 -24.90 -24.82
C PRO A 230 24.73 -24.15 -24.58
N ILE A 231 24.66 -23.09 -23.78
CA ILE A 231 25.79 -22.19 -23.55
C ILE A 231 26.93 -22.88 -22.79
N SER A 232 28.15 -22.59 -23.22
CA SER A 232 29.39 -23.07 -22.64
C SER A 232 29.76 -22.37 -21.33
N GLU A 233 30.63 -23.00 -20.53
CA GLU A 233 31.22 -22.38 -19.33
C GLU A 233 31.93 -21.06 -19.67
N SER A 234 32.66 -21.01 -20.79
CA SER A 234 33.45 -19.83 -21.18
C SER A 234 32.60 -18.56 -21.31
N SER A 235 31.40 -18.66 -21.88
CA SER A 235 30.48 -17.51 -22.00
C SER A 235 30.02 -17.04 -20.61
N LEU A 236 29.71 -17.96 -19.71
CA LEU A 236 29.29 -17.64 -18.34
C LEU A 236 30.43 -17.00 -17.52
N LEU A 237 31.66 -17.46 -17.70
CA LEU A 237 32.84 -16.87 -17.05
C LEU A 237 33.15 -15.47 -17.57
N ILE A 238 32.98 -15.23 -18.87
CA ILE A 238 33.11 -13.88 -19.46
C ILE A 238 32.10 -12.93 -18.83
N PHE A 239 30.81 -13.33 -18.77
CA PHE A 239 29.77 -12.50 -18.15
C PHE A 239 30.03 -12.25 -16.66
N ARG A 240 30.48 -13.28 -15.94
CA ARG A 240 30.90 -13.15 -14.54
C ARG A 240 31.98 -12.08 -14.36
N GLY A 241 33.02 -12.10 -15.19
CA GLY A 241 34.09 -11.11 -15.15
C GLY A 241 33.56 -9.69 -15.35
N LYS A 242 32.61 -9.51 -16.28
CA LYS A 242 31.96 -8.20 -16.51
C LYS A 242 31.23 -7.69 -15.25
N ILE A 243 30.60 -8.57 -14.47
CA ILE A 243 29.91 -8.24 -13.22
C ILE A 243 30.90 -7.94 -12.09
N GLU A 244 31.93 -8.79 -11.93
CA GLU A 244 32.97 -8.61 -10.91
C GLU A 244 33.80 -7.34 -11.13
N GLY A 245 33.89 -6.86 -12.37
CA GLY A 245 34.46 -5.55 -12.72
C GLY A 245 33.56 -4.35 -12.41
N LYS A 246 32.40 -4.53 -11.75
CA LYS A 246 31.50 -3.44 -11.31
C LYS A 246 31.48 -3.38 -9.77
N SER A 247 30.38 -2.89 -9.20
CA SER A 247 30.25 -2.81 -7.74
C SER A 247 29.93 -4.17 -7.13
N ALA A 248 30.31 -4.39 -5.87
CA ALA A 248 30.02 -5.62 -5.14
C ALA A 248 28.51 -5.91 -4.96
N PHE A 249 27.64 -4.89 -5.13
CA PHE A 249 26.18 -5.05 -5.12
C PHE A 249 25.59 -5.32 -6.51
N THR A 250 26.38 -5.21 -7.58
CA THR A 250 25.92 -5.49 -8.94
C THR A 250 25.74 -7.00 -9.11
N ARG A 251 24.58 -7.40 -9.61
CA ARG A 251 24.27 -8.79 -9.96
C ARG A 251 24.06 -8.91 -11.46
N GLY A 252 24.01 -10.14 -11.96
CA GLY A 252 23.70 -10.41 -13.36
C GLY A 252 22.45 -11.25 -13.57
N ILE A 253 21.88 -11.11 -14.76
CA ILE A 253 20.90 -12.01 -15.34
C ILE A 253 21.46 -12.45 -16.69
N PHE A 254 21.65 -13.75 -16.84
CA PHE A 254 22.09 -14.32 -18.11
C PHE A 254 20.91 -15.03 -18.78
N ILE A 255 20.53 -14.58 -19.97
CA ILE A 255 19.37 -15.10 -20.69
C ILE A 255 19.89 -15.98 -21.83
N SER A 256 19.48 -17.25 -21.84
CA SER A 256 19.88 -18.20 -22.89
C SER A 256 18.70 -19.02 -23.38
N THR A 257 18.35 -18.88 -24.66
CA THR A 257 17.19 -19.60 -25.22
C THR A 257 17.37 -21.11 -25.27
N SER A 258 18.60 -21.59 -25.38
CA SER A 258 18.94 -23.03 -25.42
C SER A 258 19.47 -23.55 -24.08
N GLY A 259 19.40 -22.73 -23.02
CA GLY A 259 19.86 -23.07 -21.69
C GLY A 259 21.39 -23.20 -21.60
N ILE A 260 21.85 -23.98 -20.61
CA ILE A 260 23.27 -24.14 -20.29
C ILE A 260 23.67 -25.61 -20.31
N SER A 261 24.89 -25.90 -20.76
CA SER A 261 25.40 -27.27 -20.80
C SER A 261 25.58 -27.85 -19.39
N SER A 262 25.53 -29.17 -19.26
CA SER A 262 25.73 -29.85 -17.97
C SER A 262 27.10 -29.53 -17.37
N GLN A 263 28.13 -29.46 -18.21
CA GLN A 263 29.48 -29.05 -17.78
C GLN A 263 29.50 -27.62 -17.25
N ALA A 264 28.81 -26.69 -17.93
CA ALA A 264 28.73 -25.30 -17.48
C ALA A 264 27.98 -25.14 -16.15
N LYS A 265 26.93 -25.95 -15.90
CA LYS A 265 26.18 -25.99 -14.63
C LYS A 265 27.08 -26.30 -13.43
N GLU A 266 27.91 -27.34 -13.55
CA GLU A 266 28.81 -27.76 -12.48
C GLU A 266 29.98 -26.77 -12.31
N ALA A 267 30.53 -26.29 -13.40
CA ALA A 267 31.74 -25.48 -13.36
C ALA A 267 31.50 -24.04 -12.85
N ILE A 268 30.31 -23.48 -13.08
CA ILE A 268 29.95 -22.14 -12.59
C ILE A 268 29.63 -22.11 -11.09
N THR A 269 29.24 -23.25 -10.52
CA THR A 269 28.86 -23.40 -9.10
C THR A 269 30.01 -23.86 -8.20
N THR A 270 31.02 -24.51 -8.77
CA THR A 270 32.16 -25.06 -8.00
C THR A 270 33.21 -24.00 -7.68
N GLY A 271 33.42 -23.72 -6.38
CA GLY A 271 34.54 -22.90 -5.88
C GLY A 271 34.46 -21.40 -6.20
N LYS A 272 33.29 -20.92 -6.63
CA LYS A 272 33.08 -19.56 -7.16
C LYS A 272 31.86 -18.91 -6.51
N GLN A 273 31.95 -17.63 -6.11
CA GLN A 273 30.82 -16.90 -5.54
C GLN A 273 29.71 -16.67 -6.58
N PRO A 274 28.43 -16.94 -6.28
CA PRO A 274 27.35 -16.76 -7.24
C PRO A 274 26.96 -15.28 -7.38
N THR A 275 27.19 -14.70 -8.56
CA THR A 275 26.95 -13.26 -8.84
C THR A 275 25.80 -13.00 -9.81
N PHE A 276 25.28 -14.04 -10.47
CA PHE A 276 24.17 -13.95 -11.42
C PHE A 276 23.34 -15.23 -11.42
N PHE A 277 22.14 -15.17 -11.96
CA PHE A 277 21.32 -16.34 -12.26
C PHE A 277 20.96 -16.40 -13.75
N VAL A 278 20.57 -17.60 -14.19
CA VAL A 278 20.24 -17.88 -15.58
C VAL A 278 18.71 -17.99 -15.76
N ILE A 279 18.23 -17.38 -16.85
CA ILE A 279 16.87 -17.53 -17.38
C ILE A 279 17.00 -18.28 -18.70
N ASP A 280 16.32 -19.41 -18.82
CA ASP A 280 16.32 -20.17 -20.07
C ASP A 280 15.13 -19.85 -20.98
N GLY A 281 15.11 -20.45 -22.18
CA GLY A 281 14.02 -20.24 -23.12
C GLY A 281 12.66 -20.76 -22.64
N TYR A 282 12.63 -21.73 -21.72
CA TYR A 282 11.39 -22.23 -21.12
C TYR A 282 10.86 -21.25 -20.06
N ASP A 283 11.74 -20.73 -19.20
CA ASP A 283 11.42 -19.63 -18.28
C ASP A 283 10.77 -18.45 -19.03
N LEU A 284 11.40 -18.00 -20.14
CA LEU A 284 10.85 -16.93 -20.97
C LEU A 284 9.49 -17.29 -21.56
N MET A 285 9.30 -18.52 -22.04
CA MET A 285 8.02 -18.96 -22.59
C MET A 285 6.92 -18.95 -21.53
N MET A 286 7.22 -19.32 -20.28
CA MET A 286 6.25 -19.26 -19.16
C MET A 286 5.82 -17.83 -18.85
N VAL A 287 6.77 -16.88 -18.88
CA VAL A 287 6.48 -15.45 -18.74
C VAL A 287 5.62 -14.95 -19.90
N LEU A 288 6.01 -15.26 -21.13
CA LEU A 288 5.30 -14.83 -22.35
C LEU A 288 3.94 -15.52 -22.54
N SER A 289 3.69 -16.61 -21.82
CA SER A 289 2.40 -17.30 -21.77
C SER A 289 1.55 -16.89 -20.55
N ASP A 290 1.94 -15.82 -19.85
CA ASP A 290 1.31 -15.29 -18.62
C ASP A 290 1.09 -16.36 -17.54
N GLN A 291 1.94 -17.40 -17.50
CA GLN A 291 1.93 -18.41 -16.43
C GLN A 291 2.62 -17.90 -15.16
N ILE A 292 3.54 -16.95 -15.32
CA ILE A 292 4.19 -16.22 -14.23
C ILE A 292 4.50 -14.79 -14.69
N ILE A 293 4.39 -13.82 -13.80
CA ILE A 293 4.84 -12.44 -14.07
C ILE A 293 6.37 -12.40 -14.01
N LEU A 294 7.02 -11.67 -14.93
CA LEU A 294 8.49 -11.63 -15.01
C LEU A 294 9.13 -11.24 -13.67
N ILE A 295 8.63 -10.19 -13.02
CA ILE A 295 9.13 -9.74 -11.71
C ILE A 295 9.14 -10.89 -10.68
N ASP A 296 8.08 -11.68 -10.63
CA ASP A 296 7.96 -12.77 -9.65
C ASP A 296 8.95 -13.89 -9.95
N LEU A 297 9.13 -14.23 -11.23
CA LEU A 297 10.18 -15.17 -11.67
C LEU A 297 11.57 -14.68 -11.24
N LEU A 298 11.91 -13.42 -11.54
CA LEU A 298 13.21 -12.82 -11.20
C LEU A 298 13.44 -12.82 -9.69
N ARG A 299 12.43 -12.47 -8.89
CA ARG A 299 12.52 -12.48 -7.42
C ARG A 299 12.73 -13.89 -6.88
N LYS A 300 12.02 -14.89 -7.41
CA LYS A 300 12.22 -16.29 -7.02
C LYS A 300 13.64 -16.78 -7.36
N LYS A 301 14.14 -16.48 -8.56
CA LYS A 301 15.51 -16.81 -8.99
C LYS A 301 16.56 -16.10 -8.12
N ARG A 302 16.37 -14.80 -7.85
CA ARG A 302 17.21 -14.03 -6.94
C ARG A 302 17.26 -14.66 -5.55
N ARG A 303 16.11 -15.10 -5.02
CA ARG A 303 16.04 -15.75 -3.72
C ARG A 303 16.84 -17.06 -3.70
N LEU A 304 16.71 -17.89 -4.73
CA LEU A 304 17.46 -19.14 -4.83
C LEU A 304 18.97 -18.89 -4.97
N LEU A 305 19.36 -17.83 -5.70
CA LEU A 305 20.74 -17.38 -5.78
C LEU A 305 21.27 -16.93 -4.41
N GLY A 306 20.51 -16.10 -3.69
CA GLY A 306 20.91 -15.54 -2.41
C GLY A 306 20.92 -16.56 -1.27
N ASP A 307 19.89 -17.40 -1.17
CA ASP A 307 19.70 -18.34 -0.06
C ASP A 307 20.56 -19.61 -0.25
N LYS A 308 20.73 -20.07 -1.50
CA LYS A 308 21.32 -21.39 -1.80
C LYS A 308 22.50 -21.33 -2.77
N GLY A 309 22.84 -20.17 -3.32
CA GLY A 309 23.90 -20.03 -4.31
C GLY A 309 23.60 -20.69 -5.67
N LEU A 310 22.33 -20.96 -5.98
CA LEU A 310 21.95 -21.66 -7.21
C LEU A 310 21.91 -20.68 -8.39
N VAL A 311 22.86 -20.84 -9.32
CA VAL A 311 22.97 -20.03 -10.55
C VAL A 311 21.89 -20.41 -11.57
N TYR A 312 21.49 -21.67 -11.62
CA TYR A 312 20.44 -22.17 -12.51
C TYR A 312 19.52 -23.12 -11.78
N VAL A 313 18.21 -22.87 -11.90
CA VAL A 313 17.12 -23.72 -11.43
C VAL A 313 16.05 -23.68 -12.50
N PRO A 314 15.60 -24.81 -13.08
CA PRO A 314 14.57 -24.79 -14.12
C PRO A 314 13.22 -24.35 -13.54
N TYR A 315 12.36 -23.73 -14.37
CA TYR A 315 11.04 -23.25 -13.93
C TYR A 315 10.20 -24.30 -13.18
N SER A 316 10.28 -25.58 -13.58
CA SER A 316 9.55 -26.69 -12.95
C SER A 316 9.90 -26.91 -11.46
N GLU A 317 10.99 -26.33 -10.97
CA GLU A 317 11.48 -26.45 -9.60
C GLU A 317 11.35 -25.15 -8.77
N ILE A 318 10.60 -24.16 -9.28
CA ILE A 318 10.50 -22.78 -8.73
C ILE A 318 9.14 -22.46 -8.10
#